data_AF-A0A925N2L1-F1
#
_entry.id   AF-A0A925N2L1-F1
#
_cell.length_a   1.000
_cell.length_b   1.000
_cell.length_c   1.000
_cell.angle_alpha   90.00
_cell.angle_beta   90.00
_cell.angle_gamma   90.00
#
_symmetry.space_group_name_H-M   'P 1'
#
loop_
_entity.id
_entity.type
_entity.pdbx_description
1 polymer ?
#
loop_
_entity_poly.entity_id
_entity_poly.type
_entity_poly.pdbx_seq_one_letter_code
_entity_poly.pdbx_strand_id
1 'polypeptide(L)'
;MDLRKIKKLIDLLEESNLAEIEIKEGEESVRLARTPRGSYAPAQMVYAPAAGDAHARPATAMPLQSPVDAATGGARSAAEPSHAGPALPDGHVVPAPMVGTFYTSPSPDKPAFVTVGQAVKAGETLGIIEAMKMFNPIEADISGTVLAILCESGQPVEFDQPLFVIG
;
A
#
# COMPACT_ATOMS: atom_id res chain seq x y z
N MET A 1 -36.31 -9.48 18.37
CA MET A 1 -35.28 -10.52 18.16
C MET A 1 -35.36 -11.58 19.28
N ASP A 2 -35.57 -12.86 18.96
CA ASP A 2 -35.80 -13.92 19.97
C ASP A 2 -34.53 -14.35 20.74
N LEU A 3 -34.68 -14.69 22.03
CA LEU A 3 -33.61 -15.24 22.88
C LEU A 3 -32.95 -16.50 22.30
N ARG A 4 -33.70 -17.29 21.53
CA ARG A 4 -33.20 -18.47 20.81
C ARG A 4 -32.23 -18.12 19.67
N LYS A 5 -32.43 -16.97 19.00
CA LYS A 5 -31.52 -16.48 17.95
C LYS A 5 -30.22 -15.94 18.58
N ILE A 6 -30.31 -15.24 19.70
CA ILE A 6 -29.15 -14.70 20.43
C ILE A 6 -28.22 -15.82 20.90
N LYS A 7 -28.75 -16.92 21.45
CA LYS A 7 -27.91 -18.07 21.87
C LYS A 7 -27.10 -18.66 20.71
N LYS A 8 -27.73 -18.85 19.55
CA LYS A 8 -27.03 -19.32 18.34
C LYS A 8 -25.95 -18.35 17.88
N LEU A 9 -26.15 -17.04 18.04
CA LEU A 9 -25.14 -16.04 17.71
C LEU A 9 -23.94 -16.08 18.66
N ILE A 10 -24.16 -16.39 19.94
CA ILE A 10 -23.09 -16.61 20.92
C ILE A 10 -22.32 -17.89 20.57
N ASP A 11 -23.02 -19.00 20.30
CA ASP A 11 -22.38 -20.27 19.92
C ASP A 11 -21.56 -20.10 18.62
N LEU A 12 -22.10 -19.38 17.62
CA LEU A 12 -21.40 -19.08 16.37
C LEU A 12 -20.23 -18.11 16.58
N LEU A 13 -20.38 -17.13 17.48
CA LEU A 13 -19.27 -16.26 17.88
C LEU A 13 -18.19 -17.07 18.59
N GLU A 14 -18.50 -18.13 19.36
CA GLU A 14 -17.52 -19.00 20.01
C GLU A 14 -16.78 -19.90 19.03
N GLU A 15 -17.50 -20.56 18.13
CA GLU A 15 -16.95 -21.42 17.07
C GLU A 15 -16.14 -20.63 16.03
N SER A 16 -16.57 -19.41 15.73
CA SER A 16 -15.85 -18.52 14.82
C SER A 16 -14.80 -17.72 15.60
N ASN A 17 -13.58 -17.57 15.07
CA ASN A 17 -12.58 -16.70 15.70
C ASN A 17 -12.88 -15.20 15.45
N LEU A 18 -14.14 -14.79 15.58
CA LEU A 18 -14.63 -13.44 15.32
C LEU A 18 -14.57 -12.61 16.60
N ALA A 19 -14.06 -11.37 16.49
CA ALA A 19 -13.97 -10.46 17.63
C ALA A 19 -15.30 -9.75 17.91
N GLU A 20 -16.13 -9.55 16.89
CA GLU A 20 -17.38 -8.81 16.97
C GLU A 20 -18.37 -9.23 15.87
N ILE A 21 -19.67 -9.24 16.19
CA ILE A 21 -20.79 -9.45 15.25
C ILE A 21 -21.88 -8.42 15.55
N GLU A 22 -22.31 -7.64 14.55
CA GLU A 22 -23.45 -6.73 14.61
C GLU A 22 -24.52 -7.16 13.60
N ILE A 23 -25.78 -7.28 14.04
CA ILE A 23 -26.92 -7.62 13.19
C ILE A 23 -28.04 -6.61 13.42
N LYS A 24 -28.64 -6.13 12.33
CA LYS A 24 -29.81 -5.25 12.31
C LYS A 24 -30.97 -5.95 11.62
N GLU A 25 -32.09 -6.12 12.33
CA GLU A 25 -33.34 -6.69 11.81
C GLU A 25 -34.46 -5.65 12.06
N GLY A 26 -34.73 -4.80 11.04
CA GLY A 26 -35.69 -3.69 11.17
C GLY A 26 -35.18 -2.58 12.09
N GLU A 27 -35.92 -2.29 13.17
CA GLU A 27 -35.54 -1.30 14.21
C GLU A 27 -34.69 -1.92 15.34
N GLU A 28 -34.56 -3.24 15.38
CA GLU A 28 -33.79 -3.94 16.42
C GLU A 28 -32.34 -4.13 15.97
N SER A 29 -31.38 -3.67 16.79
CA SER A 29 -29.94 -3.86 16.57
C SER A 29 -29.33 -4.63 17.74
N VAL A 30 -28.49 -5.61 17.42
CA VAL A 30 -27.80 -6.44 18.42
C VAL A 30 -26.33 -6.53 18.05
N ARG A 31 -25.47 -6.11 18.99
CA ARG A 31 -24.02 -6.10 18.87
C ARG A 31 -23.42 -7.02 19.91
N LEU A 32 -22.69 -8.05 19.48
CA LEU A 32 -21.96 -8.99 20.32
C LEU A 32 -20.46 -8.74 20.10
N ALA A 33 -19.73 -8.43 21.16
CA ALA A 33 -18.28 -8.27 21.13
C ALA A 33 -17.63 -9.23 22.13
N ARG A 34 -16.56 -9.90 21.69
CA ARG A 34 -15.72 -10.73 22.55
C ARG A 34 -14.61 -9.84 23.11
N THR A 35 -14.76 -9.38 24.36
CA THR A 35 -13.65 -8.71 25.05
C THR A 35 -12.66 -9.76 25.54
N PRO A 36 -11.43 -9.82 25.01
CA PRO A 36 -10.41 -10.68 25.59
C PRO A 36 -10.18 -10.26 27.05
N ARG A 37 -10.43 -11.17 27.99
CA ARG A 37 -9.99 -10.99 29.38
C ARG A 37 -8.47 -11.04 29.39
N GLY A 38 -7.84 -9.86 29.33
CA GLY A 38 -6.38 -9.76 29.35
C GLY A 38 -5.75 -8.43 28.94
N SER A 39 -6.50 -7.41 28.49
CA SER A 39 -5.90 -6.10 28.21
C SER A 39 -5.72 -5.28 29.48
N TYR A 40 -4.59 -5.50 30.17
CA TYR A 40 -3.98 -4.46 30.98
C TYR A 40 -3.59 -3.32 30.03
N ALA A 41 -4.25 -2.18 30.18
CA ALA A 41 -3.82 -0.94 29.56
C ALA A 41 -2.41 -0.59 30.08
N PRO A 42 -1.38 -0.41 29.23
CA PRO A 42 -0.17 0.22 29.70
C PRO A 42 -0.45 1.71 29.91
N ALA A 43 -0.24 2.13 31.15
CA ALA A 43 -0.29 3.50 31.59
C ALA A 43 0.65 4.38 30.76
N GLN A 44 0.18 5.61 30.52
CA GLN A 44 0.88 6.70 29.88
C GLN A 44 2.21 6.98 30.59
N MET A 45 3.33 6.81 29.89
CA MET A 45 4.61 7.42 30.31
C MET A 45 4.72 8.81 29.68
N VAL A 46 4.43 9.83 30.48
CA VAL A 46 4.78 11.21 30.20
C VAL A 46 6.28 11.37 30.49
N TYR A 47 7.09 11.48 29.44
CA TYR A 47 8.50 11.83 29.58
C TYR A 47 8.63 13.35 29.60
N ALA A 48 9.01 13.90 30.75
CA ALA A 48 9.42 15.30 30.87
C ALA A 48 10.88 15.44 30.43
N PRO A 49 11.23 16.29 29.45
CA PRO A 49 12.63 16.59 29.19
C PRO A 49 13.17 17.54 30.27
N ALA A 50 14.20 17.06 30.98
CA ALA A 50 15.00 17.84 31.90
C ALA A 50 15.81 18.90 31.14
N ALA A 51 15.89 20.09 31.72
CA ALA A 51 16.77 21.16 31.31
C ALA A 51 18.24 20.73 31.39
N GLY A 52 19.00 21.05 30.34
CA GLY A 52 20.44 20.88 30.27
C GLY A 52 21.05 22.01 29.44
N ASP A 53 21.85 22.81 30.12
CA ASP A 53 22.47 24.05 29.71
C ASP A 53 23.32 24.02 28.42
N ALA A 54 23.26 25.17 27.74
CA ALA A 54 24.33 25.91 27.08
C ALA A 54 25.53 25.14 26.51
N HIS A 55 25.72 25.25 25.18
CA HIS A 55 26.97 25.77 24.58
C HIS A 55 26.71 26.26 23.15
N ALA A 56 26.65 27.58 23.00
CA ALA A 56 26.65 28.27 21.73
C ALA A 56 28.10 28.35 21.20
N ARG A 57 28.32 27.88 19.97
CA ARG A 57 29.48 28.27 19.15
C ARG A 57 28.97 28.67 17.77
N PRO A 58 29.34 29.86 17.25
CA PRO A 58 28.85 30.33 15.96
C PRO A 58 29.60 29.63 14.84
N ALA A 59 28.87 28.99 13.93
CA ALA A 59 29.39 28.54 12.65
C ALA A 59 29.15 29.64 11.60
N THR A 60 30.26 30.06 11.03
CA THR A 60 30.42 31.07 9.98
C THR A 60 29.65 30.69 8.72
N ALA A 61 28.68 31.50 8.32
CA ALA A 61 28.02 31.41 7.02
C ALA A 61 28.92 32.04 5.94
N MET A 62 29.32 31.26 4.94
CA MET A 62 29.87 31.78 3.68
C MET A 62 28.74 31.83 2.64
N PRO A 63 28.52 32.96 1.96
CA PRO A 63 27.56 33.07 0.88
C PRO A 63 28.16 32.54 -0.42
N LEU A 64 27.62 31.45 -0.97
CA LEU A 64 27.83 31.11 -2.38
C LEU A 64 26.68 31.66 -3.21
N GLN A 65 27.01 32.67 -4.00
CA GLN A 65 26.21 33.15 -5.12
C GLN A 65 26.20 32.09 -6.22
N SER A 66 25.06 31.90 -6.88
CA SER A 66 25.00 31.38 -8.24
C SER A 66 23.79 32.01 -8.94
N PRO A 67 24.01 32.94 -9.89
CA PRO A 67 22.95 33.48 -10.74
C PRO A 67 23.03 32.84 -12.13
N VAL A 68 22.00 32.10 -12.53
CA VAL A 68 21.61 31.92 -13.94
C VAL A 68 20.10 31.66 -13.97
N ASP A 69 19.30 32.70 -14.20
CA ASP A 69 18.77 33.12 -15.51
C ASP A 69 17.79 32.10 -16.11
N ALA A 70 16.50 32.34 -15.83
CA ALA A 70 15.39 31.64 -16.44
C ALA A 70 14.25 32.64 -16.67
N ALA A 71 14.21 33.23 -17.86
CA ALA A 71 12.98 33.75 -18.44
C ALA A 71 13.14 33.84 -19.96
N THR A 72 12.36 33.07 -20.72
CA THR A 72 11.42 33.57 -21.74
C THR A 72 10.83 32.40 -22.55
N GLY A 73 9.50 32.40 -22.68
CA GLY A 73 8.73 31.68 -23.71
C GLY A 73 8.39 30.24 -23.33
N GLY A 74 7.15 29.79 -23.22
CA GLY A 74 5.94 30.21 -23.92
C GLY A 74 5.64 29.26 -25.09
N ALA A 75 5.25 28.01 -24.81
CA ALA A 75 4.47 27.18 -25.73
C ALA A 75 3.76 26.07 -24.96
N ARG A 76 2.43 26.04 -25.08
CA ARG A 76 1.57 24.95 -24.63
C ARG A 76 1.94 23.67 -25.41
N SER A 77 2.21 22.59 -24.71
CA SER A 77 1.82 21.26 -25.15
C SER A 77 1.56 20.41 -23.92
N ALA A 78 0.40 19.76 -23.90
CA ALA A 78 0.05 18.79 -22.89
C ALA A 78 1.06 17.63 -22.96
N ALA A 79 1.85 17.48 -21.92
CA ALA A 79 2.67 16.29 -21.68
C ALA A 79 2.51 15.96 -20.20
N GLU A 80 2.01 14.75 -19.96
CA GLU A 80 1.94 14.09 -18.65
C GLU A 80 3.30 14.13 -17.93
N PRO A 81 3.31 14.07 -16.59
CA PRO A 81 4.51 14.30 -15.80
C PRO A 81 5.60 13.28 -16.14
N SER A 82 6.62 13.77 -16.82
CA SER A 82 7.89 13.11 -17.07
C SER A 82 8.57 12.75 -15.74
N HIS A 83 8.49 11.49 -15.33
CA HIS A 83 9.49 10.87 -14.48
C HIS A 83 10.64 10.42 -15.38
N ALA A 84 11.78 11.12 -15.26
CA ALA A 84 13.03 10.74 -15.88
C ALA A 84 13.58 9.45 -15.22
N GLY A 85 13.08 8.30 -15.67
CA GLY A 85 13.70 6.98 -15.51
C GLY A 85 14.25 6.47 -16.85
N PRO A 86 15.00 5.35 -16.85
CA PRO A 86 15.47 4.72 -18.08
C PRO A 86 14.28 4.48 -19.03
N ALA A 87 14.49 4.69 -20.34
CA ALA A 87 13.45 4.44 -21.34
C ALA A 87 12.88 3.03 -21.17
N LEU A 88 11.59 2.95 -20.85
CA LEU A 88 10.89 1.68 -20.72
C LEU A 88 10.88 0.97 -22.09
N PRO A 89 10.98 -0.37 -22.13
CA PRO A 89 10.81 -1.10 -23.37
C PRO A 89 9.45 -0.76 -24.00
N ASP A 90 9.38 -0.72 -25.33
CA ASP A 90 8.12 -0.51 -26.05
C ASP A 90 7.12 -1.61 -25.65
N GLY A 91 5.94 -1.21 -25.17
CA GLY A 91 4.89 -2.11 -24.72
C GLY A 91 3.82 -1.41 -23.90
N HIS A 92 2.80 -2.17 -23.52
CA HIS A 92 1.73 -1.73 -22.64
C HIS A 92 2.20 -1.71 -21.19
N VAL A 93 2.18 -0.54 -20.57
CA VAL A 93 2.61 -0.37 -19.17
C VAL A 93 1.44 -0.66 -18.25
N VAL A 94 1.63 -1.56 -17.28
CA VAL A 94 0.68 -1.82 -16.19
C VAL A 94 1.14 -1.02 -14.96
N PRO A 95 0.43 0.06 -14.58
CA PRO A 95 0.79 0.86 -13.42
C PRO A 95 0.23 0.29 -12.10
N ALA A 96 0.74 0.79 -10.98
CA ALA A 96 0.24 0.49 -9.65
C ALA A 96 -1.13 1.16 -9.41
N PRO A 97 -2.20 0.40 -9.12
CA PRO A 97 -3.54 0.96 -8.92
C PRO A 97 -3.71 1.68 -7.57
N MET A 98 -2.74 1.54 -6.66
CA MET A 98 -2.77 2.12 -5.32
C MET A 98 -1.37 2.20 -4.72
N VAL A 99 -1.24 3.02 -3.67
CA VAL A 99 -0.02 3.11 -2.86
C VAL A 99 0.08 1.91 -1.92
N GLY A 100 1.26 1.31 -1.81
CA GLY A 100 1.52 0.22 -0.88
C GLY A 100 2.89 -0.42 -1.07
N THR A 101 3.04 -1.67 -0.64
CA THR A 101 4.28 -2.45 -0.85
C THR A 101 4.04 -3.51 -1.91
N PHE A 102 4.84 -3.54 -2.97
CA PHE A 102 4.70 -4.50 -4.06
C PHE A 102 5.36 -5.85 -3.72
N TYR A 103 4.73 -6.97 -4.10
CA TYR A 103 5.33 -8.30 -4.03
C TYR A 103 5.08 -9.10 -5.30
N THR A 104 6.10 -9.85 -5.70
CA THR A 104 6.05 -10.73 -6.89
C THR A 104 5.43 -12.08 -6.61
N SER A 105 5.27 -12.46 -5.33
CA SER A 105 4.78 -13.76 -4.89
C SER A 105 3.64 -13.63 -3.88
N PRO A 106 2.71 -14.59 -3.80
CA PRO A 106 1.63 -14.58 -2.81
C PRO A 106 2.12 -14.78 -1.36
N SER A 107 3.31 -15.33 -1.18
CA SER A 107 3.97 -15.53 0.12
C SER A 107 5.48 -15.70 -0.12
N PRO A 108 6.36 -15.47 0.89
CA PRO A 108 7.81 -15.61 0.73
C PRO A 108 8.27 -16.99 0.24
N ASP A 109 7.55 -18.05 0.62
CA ASP A 109 7.89 -19.43 0.26
C ASP A 109 7.27 -19.90 -1.07
N LYS A 110 6.50 -19.04 -1.74
CA LYS A 110 5.78 -19.37 -2.98
C LYS A 110 6.47 -18.76 -4.21
N PRO A 111 6.35 -19.42 -5.38
CA PRO A 111 6.90 -18.88 -6.62
C PRO A 111 6.25 -17.55 -6.98
N ALA A 112 6.95 -16.76 -7.79
CA ALA A 112 6.42 -15.54 -8.34
C ALA A 112 5.17 -15.83 -9.19
N PHE A 113 4.23 -14.89 -9.23
CA PHE A 113 3.04 -14.99 -10.07
C PHE A 113 3.42 -15.08 -11.56
N VAL A 114 4.37 -14.24 -11.98
CA VAL A 114 4.85 -14.18 -13.36
C VAL A 114 6.36 -13.99 -13.42
N THR A 115 6.95 -14.37 -14.56
CA THR A 115 8.36 -14.16 -14.89
C THR A 115 8.51 -13.44 -16.23
N VAL A 116 9.63 -12.74 -16.43
CA VAL A 116 9.92 -12.10 -17.72
C VAL A 116 10.00 -13.17 -18.82
N GLY A 117 9.30 -12.93 -19.94
CA GLY A 117 9.14 -13.87 -21.05
C GLY A 117 7.93 -14.79 -20.92
N GLN A 118 7.18 -14.75 -19.82
CA GLN A 118 5.96 -15.54 -19.65
C GLN A 118 4.78 -14.89 -20.38
N ALA A 119 3.97 -15.72 -21.06
CA ALA A 119 2.70 -15.30 -21.63
C ALA A 119 1.62 -15.22 -20.53
N VAL A 120 0.86 -14.12 -20.53
CA VAL A 120 -0.21 -13.81 -19.58
C VAL A 120 -1.51 -13.46 -20.29
N LYS A 121 -2.64 -13.71 -19.64
CA LYS A 121 -3.97 -13.34 -20.14
C LYS A 121 -4.54 -12.14 -19.39
N ALA A 122 -5.46 -11.41 -20.03
CA ALA A 122 -6.24 -10.40 -19.33
C ALA A 122 -6.99 -11.03 -18.14
N GLY A 123 -6.90 -10.39 -16.97
CA GLY A 123 -7.38 -10.88 -15.68
C GLY A 123 -6.40 -11.78 -14.92
N GLU A 124 -5.23 -12.11 -15.49
CA GLU A 124 -4.23 -12.93 -14.79
C GLU A 124 -3.46 -12.10 -13.77
N THR A 125 -3.25 -12.64 -12.57
CA THR A 125 -2.52 -11.95 -11.50
C THR A 125 -1.04 -11.86 -11.83
N LEU A 126 -0.51 -10.63 -11.86
CA LEU A 126 0.90 -10.32 -12.12
C LEU A 126 1.70 -10.14 -10.81
N GLY A 127 1.04 -9.68 -9.75
CA GLY A 127 1.65 -9.36 -8.47
C GLY A 127 0.60 -8.97 -7.44
N ILE A 128 1.04 -8.57 -6.25
CA ILE A 128 0.16 -8.05 -5.21
C ILE A 128 0.73 -6.76 -4.63
N ILE A 129 -0.16 -5.86 -4.19
CA ILE A 129 0.19 -4.70 -3.39
C ILE A 129 -0.37 -4.90 -1.98
N GLU A 130 0.49 -4.81 -0.97
CA GLU A 130 0.08 -4.74 0.43
C GLU A 130 -0.25 -3.29 0.80
N ALA A 131 -1.51 -3.04 1.12
CA ALA A 131 -1.98 -1.77 1.65
C ALA A 131 -2.88 -2.04 2.85
N MET A 132 -2.58 -1.42 4.00
CA MET A 132 -3.36 -1.56 5.24
C MET A 132 -3.60 -3.02 5.68
N LYS A 133 -2.58 -3.88 5.55
CA LYS A 133 -2.64 -5.34 5.82
C LYS A 133 -3.55 -6.15 4.88
N MET A 134 -3.99 -5.55 3.77
CA MET A 134 -4.73 -6.24 2.71
C MET A 134 -3.80 -6.45 1.52
N PHE A 135 -3.84 -7.65 0.94
CA PHE A 135 -3.07 -8.00 -0.26
C PHE A 135 -3.98 -7.90 -1.48
N ASN A 136 -3.75 -6.87 -2.29
CA ASN A 136 -4.60 -6.53 -3.41
C ASN A 136 -3.93 -7.03 -4.70
N PRO A 137 -4.56 -7.95 -5.46
CA PRO A 137 -3.98 -8.46 -6.69
C PRO A 137 -3.90 -7.37 -7.75
N ILE A 138 -2.80 -7.40 -8.50
CA ILE A 138 -2.62 -6.63 -9.72
C ILE A 138 -2.86 -7.59 -10.86
N GLU A 139 -3.84 -7.29 -11.70
CA GLU A 139 -4.21 -8.13 -12.84
C GLU A 139 -3.71 -7.52 -14.14
N ALA A 140 -3.39 -8.37 -15.10
CA ALA A 140 -3.13 -7.93 -16.46
C ALA A 140 -4.42 -7.40 -17.09
N ASP A 141 -4.39 -6.20 -17.63
CA ASP A 141 -5.47 -5.57 -18.36
C ASP A 141 -5.52 -6.01 -19.83
N ILE A 142 -4.38 -6.48 -20.37
CA ILE A 142 -4.28 -7.08 -21.71
C ILE A 142 -3.67 -8.48 -21.67
N SER A 143 -3.86 -9.26 -22.75
CA SER A 143 -3.14 -10.51 -22.95
C SER A 143 -1.86 -10.24 -23.75
N GLY A 144 -0.75 -10.90 -23.39
CA GLY A 144 0.54 -10.68 -24.05
C GLY A 144 1.68 -11.41 -23.35
N THR A 145 2.90 -10.95 -23.54
CA THR A 145 4.11 -11.48 -22.90
C THR A 145 4.71 -10.45 -21.95
N VAL A 146 5.11 -10.85 -20.75
CA VAL A 146 5.79 -9.97 -19.79
C VAL A 146 7.18 -9.62 -20.32
N LEU A 147 7.39 -8.38 -20.74
CA LEU A 147 8.66 -7.89 -21.26
C LEU A 147 9.60 -7.40 -20.15
N ALA A 148 9.05 -6.76 -19.13
CA ALA A 148 9.82 -6.25 -18.00
C ALA A 148 8.99 -6.21 -16.72
N ILE A 149 9.67 -6.41 -15.59
CA ILE A 149 9.16 -6.16 -14.24
C ILE A 149 10.03 -5.02 -13.68
N LEU A 150 9.40 -3.89 -13.39
CA LEU A 150 10.06 -2.61 -13.08
C LEU A 150 10.19 -2.36 -11.58
N CYS A 151 9.63 -3.24 -10.76
CA CYS A 151 9.62 -3.14 -9.32
C CYS A 151 10.07 -4.46 -8.68
N GLU A 152 10.80 -4.38 -7.58
CA GLU A 152 11.26 -5.55 -6.82
C GLU A 152 10.28 -5.88 -5.68
N SER A 153 10.25 -7.15 -5.30
CA SER A 153 9.42 -7.58 -4.17
C SER A 153 9.88 -6.91 -2.86
N GLY A 154 8.94 -6.36 -2.10
CA GLY A 154 9.16 -5.63 -0.86
C GLY A 154 9.40 -4.13 -1.03
N GLN A 155 9.36 -3.60 -2.25
CA GLN A 155 9.54 -2.16 -2.50
C GLN A 155 8.23 -1.38 -2.30
N PRO A 156 8.30 -0.16 -1.73
CA PRO A 156 7.17 0.75 -1.72
C PRO A 156 6.86 1.23 -3.14
N VAL A 157 5.57 1.32 -3.46
CA VAL A 157 5.07 1.80 -4.74
C VAL A 157 4.02 2.88 -4.55
N GLU A 158 4.02 3.86 -5.45
CA GLU A 158 3.07 4.97 -5.50
C GLU A 158 1.95 4.70 -6.52
N PHE A 159 0.86 5.46 -6.41
CA PHE A 159 -0.21 5.41 -7.41
C PHE A 159 0.33 5.81 -8.79
N ASP A 160 -0.12 5.10 -9.82
CA ASP A 160 0.33 5.25 -11.21
C ASP A 160 1.81 4.95 -11.48
N GLN A 161 2.55 4.42 -10.49
CA GLN A 161 3.93 3.99 -10.71
C GLN A 161 3.98 2.78 -11.66
N PRO A 162 4.79 2.80 -12.74
CA PRO A 162 4.96 1.66 -13.64
C PRO A 162 5.48 0.41 -12.92
N LEU A 163 4.81 -0.74 -13.09
CA LEU A 163 5.21 -2.01 -12.48
C LEU A 163 5.60 -3.07 -13.52
N PHE A 164 4.83 -3.19 -14.60
CA PHE A 164 5.07 -4.19 -15.65
C PHE A 164 5.01 -3.56 -17.03
N VAL A 165 5.68 -4.20 -17.99
CA VAL A 165 5.51 -3.93 -19.42
C VAL A 165 5.09 -5.23 -20.11
N ILE A 166 3.98 -5.20 -20.84
CA ILE A 166 3.42 -6.33 -21.59
C ILE A 166 3.48 -6.01 -23.09
N GLY A 167 3.93 -6.96 -23.91
CA GLY A 167 3.99 -6.82 -25.37
C GLY A 167 3.49 -8.02 -26.14
#